data_AF-A0A963Q6L0-F1
#
_entry.id   AF-A0A963Q6L0-F1
#
_cell.length_a   1.000
_cell.length_b   1.000
_cell.length_c   1.000
_cell.angle_alpha   90.00
_cell.angle_beta   90.00
_cell.angle_gamma   90.00
#
_symmetry.space_group_name_H-M   'P 1'
#
loop_
_entity.id
_entity.type
_entity.pdbx_description
1 polymer ?
#
loop_
_entity_poly.entity_id
_entity_poly.type
_entity_poly.pdbx_seq_one_letter_code
_entity_poly.pdbx_strand_id
1 'polypeptide(L)'
;GIYEIPGRGYGDDPTARVRVVSTSNWIVTLDVSADEYLGSEQVKRALVRYALKVVRMDVDPEKNPFGLALDCYASAPQRIETPPPAPAGKAGGAVGAPQGDHP
;
A
#
# COMPACT_ATOMS: atom_id res chain seq x y z
N GLY A 1 10.51 -5.99 2.47
CA GLY A 1 9.35 -6.76 2.02
C GLY A 1 8.41 -5.88 1.22
N ILE A 2 7.65 -6.46 0.29
CA ILE A 2 6.56 -5.80 -0.44
C ILE A 2 5.26 -6.51 -0.06
N TYR A 3 4.25 -5.75 0.33
CA TYR A 3 2.97 -6.26 0.80
C TYR A 3 1.83 -5.46 0.18
N GLU A 4 0.69 -6.09 -0.10
CA GLU A 4 -0.53 -5.35 -0.43
C GLU A 4 -0.98 -4.51 0.78
N ILE A 5 -1.57 -3.34 0.52
CA ILE A 5 -2.22 -2.55 1.56
C ILE A 5 -3.63 -3.13 1.78
N PRO A 6 -4.01 -3.50 3.02
CA PRO A 6 -5.35 -4.03 3.31
C PRO A 6 -6.47 -3.11 2.81
N GLY A 7 -7.51 -3.70 2.19
CA GLY A 7 -8.64 -2.97 1.61
C GLY A 7 -8.29 -2.22 0.31
N ARG A 8 -7.10 -2.44 -0.25
CA ARG A 8 -6.64 -1.80 -1.48
C ARG A 8 -6.07 -2.81 -2.50
N GLY A 9 -6.36 -4.10 -2.31
CA GLY A 9 -5.97 -5.15 -3.24
C GLY A 9 -6.92 -5.26 -4.43
N TYR A 10 -6.60 -6.17 -5.35
CA TYR A 10 -7.47 -6.49 -6.49
C TYR A 10 -8.82 -7.07 -6.04
N GLY A 11 -8.83 -7.96 -5.05
CA GLY A 11 -10.06 -8.59 -4.55
C GLY A 11 -11.05 -7.60 -3.91
N ASP A 12 -10.57 -6.45 -3.43
CA ASP A 12 -11.42 -5.43 -2.81
C ASP A 12 -12.16 -4.57 -3.85
N ASP A 13 -11.48 -4.15 -4.92
CA ASP A 13 -12.08 -3.36 -6.01
C ASP A 13 -11.35 -3.59 -7.35
N PRO A 14 -11.71 -4.65 -8.09
CA PRO A 14 -11.08 -4.96 -9.37
C PRO A 14 -11.15 -3.82 -10.38
N THR A 15 -12.27 -3.08 -10.39
CA THR A 15 -12.53 -2.02 -11.36
C THR A 15 -11.71 -0.76 -11.11
N ALA A 16 -11.39 -0.47 -9.85
CA ALA A 16 -10.45 0.61 -9.51
C ALA A 16 -8.98 0.19 -9.70
N ARG A 17 -8.66 -1.11 -9.61
CA ARG A 17 -7.27 -1.60 -9.79
C ARG A 17 -6.89 -1.77 -11.24
N VAL A 18 -7.81 -2.13 -12.13
CA VAL A 18 -7.49 -2.42 -13.53
C VAL A 18 -8.29 -1.51 -14.45
N ARG A 19 -7.58 -0.63 -15.16
CA ARG A 19 -8.15 0.18 -16.23
C ARG A 19 -7.82 -0.42 -17.58
N VAL A 20 -8.85 -0.82 -18.33
CA VAL A 20 -8.70 -1.28 -19.71
C VAL A 20 -8.37 -0.09 -20.60
N VAL A 21 -7.26 -0.16 -21.34
CA VAL A 21 -6.90 0.84 -22.36
C VAL A 21 -7.28 0.33 -23.74
N SER A 22 -7.04 -0.96 -24.01
CA SER A 22 -7.50 -1.66 -25.21
C SER A 22 -7.68 -3.15 -24.92
N THR A 23 -8.00 -3.94 -25.95
CA THR A 23 -8.06 -5.41 -25.87
C THR A 23 -6.73 -6.07 -25.53
N SER A 24 -5.62 -5.35 -25.61
CA SER A 24 -4.26 -5.85 -25.40
C SER A 24 -3.42 -5.01 -24.42
N ASN A 25 -3.99 -3.95 -23.85
CA ASN A 25 -3.28 -3.02 -22.97
C ASN A 25 -4.15 -2.63 -21.77
N TRP A 26 -3.54 -2.67 -20.59
CA TRP A 26 -4.16 -2.33 -19.32
C TRP A 26 -3.22 -1.46 -18.50
N ILE A 27 -3.81 -0.63 -17.64
CA ILE A 27 -3.09 -0.04 -16.53
C ILE A 27 -3.53 -0.73 -15.25
N VAL A 28 -2.57 -1.31 -14.55
CA VAL A 28 -2.77 -1.96 -13.26
C VAL A 28 -2.23 -1.06 -12.15
N THR A 29 -3.07 -0.74 -11.18
CA THR A 29 -2.74 0.05 -10.02
C THR A 29 -2.45 -0.87 -8.84
N LEU A 30 -1.20 -0.88 -8.37
CA LEU A 30 -0.77 -1.60 -7.18
C LEU A 30 -0.49 -0.61 -6.05
N ASP A 31 -1.27 -0.71 -4.98
CA ASP A 31 -1.04 0.03 -3.74
C ASP A 31 -0.32 -0.92 -2.76
N VAL A 32 0.96 -0.66 -2.50
CA VAL A 32 1.83 -1.55 -1.71
C VAL A 32 2.47 -0.85 -0.52
N SER A 33 2.70 -1.61 0.55
CA SER A 33 3.63 -1.26 1.62
C SER A 33 5.00 -1.85 1.31
N ALA A 34 6.01 -1.01 1.21
CA ALA A 34 7.39 -1.39 1.03
C ALA A 34 8.17 -1.16 2.33
N ASP A 35 8.65 -2.25 2.91
CA ASP A 35 9.52 -2.24 4.09
C ASP A 35 10.97 -2.47 3.67
N GLU A 36 11.86 -1.53 3.96
CA GLU A 36 13.30 -1.68 3.72
C GLU A 36 13.98 -2.06 5.03
N TYR A 37 14.98 -2.95 4.94
CA TYR A 37 15.68 -3.51 6.09
C TYR A 37 17.19 -3.33 5.94
N LEU A 38 17.87 -3.08 7.05
CA LEU A 38 19.32 -3.22 7.18
C LEU A 38 19.58 -4.32 8.21
N GLY A 39 19.97 -5.51 7.74
CA GLY A 39 20.01 -6.70 8.58
C GLY A 39 18.61 -7.10 9.04
N SER A 40 18.41 -7.28 10.36
CA SER A 40 17.11 -7.58 10.97
C SER A 40 16.31 -6.33 11.37
N GLU A 41 16.87 -5.14 11.21
CA GLU A 41 16.20 -3.89 11.59
C GLU A 41 15.44 -3.31 10.39
N GLN A 42 14.16 -2.99 10.60
CA GLN A 42 13.38 -2.23 9.62
C GLN A 42 13.81 -0.76 9.66
N VAL A 43 14.29 -0.24 8.53
CA VAL A 43 14.79 1.14 8.43
C VAL A 43 13.79 2.09 7.76
N LYS A 44 12.85 1.57 6.98
CA LYS A 44 11.85 2.39 6.29
C LYS A 44 10.57 1.61 6.03
N ARG A 45 9.44 2.32 6.07
CA ARG A 45 8.13 1.88 5.55
C ARG A 45 7.60 2.96 4.61
N ALA A 46 7.28 2.58 3.39
CA ALA A 46 6.67 3.47 2.41
C ALA A 46 5.39 2.86 1.85
N LEU A 47 4.29 3.62 1.87
CA LEU A 47 3.08 3.29 1.14
C LEU A 47 3.22 3.92 -0.25
N VAL A 48 3.22 3.11 -1.30
CA VAL A 48 3.47 3.55 -2.67
C VAL A 48 2.41 2.99 -3.61
N ARG A 49 1.92 3.85 -4.50
CA ARG A 49 1.06 3.52 -5.63
C ARG A 49 1.89 3.38 -6.89
N TYR A 50 1.90 2.20 -7.48
CA TYR A 50 2.50 1.92 -8.78
C TYR A 50 1.41 1.81 -9.84
N ALA A 51 1.46 2.69 -10.84
CA ALA A 51 0.67 2.52 -12.06
C ALA A 51 1.52 1.79 -13.10
N LEU A 52 1.26 0.51 -13.31
CA LEU A 52 1.99 -0.35 -14.24
C LEU A 52 1.24 -0.45 -15.56
N LYS A 53 1.96 -0.37 -16.69
CA LYS A 53 1.38 -0.82 -17.96
C LYS A 53 1.52 -2.33 -18.03
N VAL A 54 0.44 -2.99 -18.38
CA VAL A 54 0.41 -4.42 -18.64
C VAL A 54 -0.03 -4.62 -20.08
N VAL A 55 0.71 -5.43 -20.83
CA VAL A 55 0.46 -5.68 -22.24
C VAL A 55 0.28 -7.17 -22.48
N ARG A 56 -0.51 -7.50 -23.51
CA ARG A 56 -0.61 -8.86 -24.02
C ARG A 56 0.72 -9.25 -24.69
N MET A 57 1.30 -10.36 -24.27
CA MET A 57 2.55 -10.91 -24.79
C MET A 57 2.38 -12.40 -25.07
N ASP A 58 1.92 -12.69 -26.29
CA ASP A 58 1.75 -14.04 -26.82
C ASP A 58 3.09 -14.63 -27.25
N VAL A 59 3.77 -15.22 -26.29
CA VAL A 59 4.91 -16.10 -26.55
C VAL A 59 4.52 -17.53 -26.18
N ASP A 60 5.45 -18.46 -26.33
CA ASP A 60 5.31 -19.85 -25.89
C ASP A 60 4.65 -19.95 -24.49
N PRO A 61 3.46 -20.56 -24.36
CA PRO A 61 2.74 -20.65 -23.09
C PRO A 61 3.49 -21.39 -21.98
N GLU A 62 4.42 -22.29 -22.32
CA GLU A 62 5.29 -22.93 -21.33
C GLU A 62 6.29 -21.94 -20.71
N LYS A 63 6.60 -20.86 -21.42
CA LYS A 63 7.48 -19.77 -20.95
C LYS A 63 6.70 -18.60 -20.37
N ASN A 64 5.50 -18.33 -20.87
CA ASN A 64 4.60 -17.30 -20.37
C ASN A 64 3.17 -17.82 -20.28
N PRO A 65 2.80 -18.53 -19.20
CA PRO A 65 1.47 -19.13 -19.06
C PRO A 65 0.36 -18.09 -18.95
N PHE A 66 0.70 -16.84 -18.61
CA PHE A 66 -0.27 -15.76 -18.46
C PHE A 66 -0.49 -14.97 -19.75
N GLY A 67 0.42 -15.07 -20.73
CA GLY A 67 0.35 -14.26 -21.96
C GLY A 67 0.42 -12.74 -21.70
N LEU A 68 1.05 -12.32 -20.60
CA LEU A 68 1.15 -10.91 -20.18
C LEU A 68 2.61 -10.48 -19.97
N ALA A 69 2.86 -9.18 -20.05
CA ALA A 69 4.14 -8.56 -19.70
C ALA A 69 3.94 -7.21 -19.00
N LEU A 70 4.93 -6.81 -18.19
CA LEU A 70 5.02 -5.47 -17.63
C LEU A 70 5.76 -4.56 -18.61
N ASP A 71 5.10 -3.49 -19.08
CA ASP A 71 5.64 -2.47 -19.99
C ASP A 71 5.96 -1.18 -19.23
N CYS A 72 6.84 -1.30 -18.23
CA CYS A 72 7.25 -0.19 -17.37
C CYS A 72 6.05 0.51 -16.66
N TYR A 73 6.27 1.76 -16.26
CA TYR A 73 5.28 2.57 -15.55
C TYR A 73 4.38 3.36 -16.51
N ALA A 74 3.09 3.44 -16.18
CA ALA A 74 2.15 4.34 -16.83
C ALA A 74 2.31 5.79 -16.33
N SER A 75 2.76 5.95 -15.09
CA SER A 75 3.15 7.23 -14.47
C SER A 75 4.18 6.97 -13.38
N ALA A 76 4.93 8.00 -12.96
CA ALA A 76 5.87 7.87 -11.86
C ALA A 76 5.17 7.29 -10.60
N PRO A 77 5.81 6.36 -9.86
CA PRO A 77 5.27 5.86 -8.61
C PRO A 77 4.97 7.00 -7.62
N GLN A 78 3.81 6.95 -6.98
CA GLN A 78 3.36 8.01 -6.09
C GLN A 78 3.36 7.53 -4.64
N ARG A 79 3.86 8.36 -3.73
CA ARG A 79 3.72 8.09 -2.31
C ARG A 79 2.24 8.27 -1.91
N ILE A 80 1.71 7.31 -1.19
CA ILE A 80 0.38 7.42 -0.59
C ILE A 80 0.57 8.15 0.75
N GLU A 81 -0.09 9.29 0.91
CA GLU A 81 -0.10 10.01 2.18
C GLU A 81 -0.85 9.22 3.23
N THR A 82 -0.19 8.96 4.35
CA THR A 82 -0.86 8.50 5.56
C THR A 82 -1.32 9.73 6.32
N PRO A 83 -2.59 9.82 6.76
CA PRO A 83 -3.00 10.86 7.69
C PRO A 83 -2.06 10.89 8.89
N PRO A 84 -1.70 12.07 9.42
CA PRO A 84 -0.95 12.15 10.66
C PRO A 84 -1.64 11.29 11.73
N PRO A 85 -0.90 10.58 12.57
CA PRO A 85 -1.51 9.90 13.70
C PRO A 85 -2.33 10.92 14.50
N ALA A 86 -3.56 10.53 14.86
CA ALA A 86 -4.41 11.37 15.70
C ALA A 86 -3.61 11.77 16.95
N PRO A 87 -3.64 13.05 17.37
CA PRO A 87 -2.92 13.47 18.56
C PRO A 87 -3.34 12.58 19.71
N ALA A 88 -2.36 12.01 20.42
CA ALA A 88 -2.60 11.20 21.60
C ALA A 88 -3.49 12.02 22.54
N GLY A 89 -4.74 11.59 22.69
CA GLY A 89 -5.67 12.21 23.61
C GLY A 89 -4.99 12.27 24.98
N LYS A 90 -4.89 13.46 25.57
CA LYS A 90 -4.41 13.59 26.95
C LYS A 90 -5.24 12.63 27.79
N ALA A 91 -4.61 11.59 28.32
CA ALA A 91 -5.20 10.77 29.37
C ALA A 91 -5.60 11.74 30.48
N GLY A 92 -6.90 11.95 30.66
CA GLY A 92 -7.46 12.71 31.75
C GLY A 92 -7.16 11.98 33.05
N GLY A 93 -6.00 12.27 33.64
CA GLY A 93 -5.67 11.89 35.00
C GLY A 93 -6.34 12.84 35.97
N ALA A 94 -7.63 12.62 36.22
CA ALA A 94 -8.25 13.11 37.44
C ALA A 94 -7.85 12.17 38.59
N VAL A 95 -6.91 12.60 39.44
CA VAL A 95 -6.66 11.96 40.73
C VAL A 95 -6.44 13.04 41.80
N GLY A 96 -7.48 13.23 42.62
CA GLY A 96 -7.42 13.43 44.07
C GLY A 96 -6.80 14.71 44.63
N ALA A 97 -7.64 15.67 45.05
CA ALA A 97 -7.33 16.64 46.10
C ALA A 97 -7.77 16.09 47.48
N PRO A 98 -7.15 16.53 48.59
CA PRO A 98 -6.99 15.73 49.81
C PRO A 98 -8.17 15.85 50.79
N GLN A 99 -8.52 14.74 51.45
CA GLN A 99 -9.40 14.71 52.62
C GLN A 99 -8.55 14.96 53.88
N GLY A 100 -8.98 15.92 54.70
CA GLY A 100 -8.26 16.36 55.90
C GLY A 100 -8.44 15.50 57.15
N ASP A 101 -7.52 15.80 58.07
CA ASP A 101 -7.66 16.04 59.51
C ASP A 101 -7.73 14.92 60.57
N HIS A 102 -6.97 15.21 61.65
CA HIS A 102 -7.03 14.77 63.06
C HIS A 102 -6.29 13.50 63.52
N PRO A 103 -5.83 13.46 64.80
CA PRO A 103 -6.26 14.25 65.99
C PRO A 103 -5.39 15.46 66.35
#